data_AF-A0AAP9GFP4-F1
#
_entry.id   AF-A0AAP9GFP4-F1
#
_cell.length_a   1.000
_cell.length_b   1.000
_cell.length_c   1.000
_cell.angle_alpha   90.00
_cell.angle_beta   90.00
_cell.angle_gamma   90.00
#
_symmetry.space_group_name_H-M   'P 1'
#
loop_
_entity.id
_entity.type
_entity.pdbx_description
1 polymer ?
#
loop_
_entity_poly.entity_id
_entity_poly.type
_entity_poly.pdbx_seq_one_letter_code
_entity_poly.pdbx_strand_id
1 'polypeptide(L)'
;MKYRKKDPRLIDRKTYEQLASTGFIAALGMYAHKTGCTELEAVQVLSKELGRDPIQVSSYKTTGLPDHLIEPVLNFLKKHDIAFGCHQLRPNSSMVKQAFLDRTH
;
A
#
# COMPACT_ATOMS: atom_id res chain seq x y z
N MET A 1 -14.27 -27.16 -6.96
CA MET A 1 -14.82 -26.15 -6.05
C MET A 1 -13.86 -24.96 -6.00
N LYS A 2 -14.12 -23.88 -6.78
CA LYS A 2 -13.24 -22.69 -6.78
C LYS A 2 -13.36 -22.03 -5.41
N TYR A 3 -12.31 -22.09 -4.59
CA TYR A 3 -12.19 -21.23 -3.42
C TYR A 3 -12.34 -19.78 -3.91
N ARG A 4 -13.55 -19.21 -3.84
CA ARG A 4 -13.73 -17.76 -3.97
C ARG A 4 -12.93 -17.18 -2.80
N LYS A 5 -11.72 -16.70 -3.07
CA LYS A 5 -10.90 -15.99 -2.09
C LYS A 5 -11.80 -14.90 -1.54
N LYS A 6 -12.27 -15.05 -0.29
CA LYS A 6 -13.12 -14.06 0.37
C LYS A 6 -12.37 -12.74 0.31
N ASP A 7 -13.03 -11.69 -0.19
CA ASP A 7 -12.44 -10.34 -0.21
C ASP A 7 -11.89 -10.06 1.20
N PRO A 8 -10.58 -9.80 1.34
CA PRO A 8 -9.93 -9.61 2.64
C PRO A 8 -10.57 -8.49 3.45
N ARG A 9 -11.20 -7.49 2.80
CA ARG A 9 -11.93 -6.40 3.46
C ARG A 9 -13.18 -6.87 4.20
N LEU A 10 -13.77 -8.00 3.79
CA LEU A 10 -14.93 -8.59 4.44
C LEU A 10 -14.56 -9.42 5.68
N ILE A 11 -13.26 -9.65 5.92
CA ILE A 11 -12.77 -10.37 7.10
C ILE A 11 -12.65 -9.40 8.25
N ASP A 12 -11.80 -8.38 8.07
CA ASP A 12 -11.74 -7.22 8.94
C ASP A 12 -11.19 -6.02 8.16
N ARG A 13 -12.07 -5.06 7.88
CA ARG A 13 -11.72 -3.87 7.09
C ARG A 13 -10.61 -3.04 7.76
N LYS A 14 -10.68 -2.89 9.08
CA LYS A 14 -9.72 -2.07 9.83
C LYS A 14 -8.30 -2.65 9.76
N THR A 15 -8.17 -3.97 9.95
CA THR A 15 -6.87 -4.67 9.80
C THR A 15 -6.38 -4.62 8.36
N TYR A 16 -7.26 -4.78 7.37
CA TYR A 16 -6.88 -4.61 5.97
C TYR A 16 -6.28 -3.23 5.70
N GLU A 17 -7.00 -2.16 6.06
CA GLU A 17 -6.58 -0.77 5.82
C GLU A 17 -5.25 -0.47 6.53
N GLN A 18 -5.05 -0.97 7.74
CA GLN A 18 -3.78 -0.79 8.47
C GLN A 18 -2.60 -1.52 7.82
N LEU A 19 -2.80 -2.74 7.34
CA LEU A 19 -1.74 -3.47 6.63
C LEU A 19 -1.41 -2.80 5.30
N ALA A 20 -2.43 -2.39 4.55
CA ALA A 20 -2.27 -1.71 3.26
C ALA A 20 -1.59 -0.34 3.42
N SER A 21 -1.97 0.44 4.45
CA SER A 21 -1.36 1.73 4.75
C SER A 21 0.10 1.59 5.19
N THR A 22 0.41 0.58 6.01
CA THR A 22 1.78 0.24 6.39
C THR A 22 2.64 -0.06 5.17
N GLY A 23 2.12 -0.87 4.24
CA GLY A 23 2.81 -1.15 2.98
C GLY A 23 3.02 0.09 2.12
N PHE A 24 2.04 0.99 2.07
CA PHE A 24 2.17 2.24 1.32
C PHE A 24 3.21 3.20 1.93
N ILE A 25 3.23 3.35 3.26
CA ILE A 25 4.26 4.12 3.97
C ILE A 25 5.64 3.54 3.70
N ALA A 26 5.79 2.21 3.76
CA ALA A 26 7.05 1.55 3.45
C ALA A 26 7.50 1.81 1.99
N ALA A 27 6.58 1.76 1.02
CA ALA A 27 6.88 2.08 -0.37
C ALA A 27 7.40 3.52 -0.54
N LEU A 28 6.75 4.50 0.08
CA LEU A 28 7.20 5.90 0.08
C LEU A 28 8.56 6.06 0.76
N GLY A 29 8.75 5.43 1.92
CA GLY A 29 10.01 5.47 2.66
C GLY A 29 11.18 4.85 1.88
N MET A 30 10.95 3.72 1.20
CA MET A 30 11.97 3.09 0.35
C MET A 30 12.34 3.99 -0.82
N TYR A 31 11.36 4.64 -1.46
CA TYR A 31 11.64 5.61 -2.52
C TYR A 31 12.42 6.82 -2.02
N ALA A 32 11.98 7.41 -0.90
CA ALA A 32 12.65 8.55 -0.28
C ALA A 32 14.10 8.22 0.08
N HIS A 33 14.32 7.06 0.70
CA HIS A 33 15.66 6.60 1.03
C HIS A 33 16.53 6.36 -0.22
N LYS A 34 15.98 5.72 -1.25
CA LYS A 34 16.71 5.42 -2.50
C LYS A 34 17.13 6.68 -3.27
N THR A 35 16.30 7.72 -3.23
CA THR A 35 16.51 8.97 -3.99
C THR A 35 17.11 10.10 -3.16
N GLY A 36 17.24 9.91 -1.85
CA GLY A 36 17.74 10.93 -0.92
C GLY A 36 16.75 12.07 -0.68
N CYS A 37 15.48 11.94 -1.06
CA CYS A 37 14.46 12.95 -0.83
C CYS A 37 13.74 12.73 0.52
N THR A 38 12.95 13.73 0.92
CA THR A 38 12.04 13.62 2.05
C THR A 38 10.79 12.83 1.70
N GLU A 39 10.05 12.35 2.70
CA GLU A 39 8.76 11.69 2.47
C GLU A 39 7.75 12.65 1.80
N LEU A 40 7.80 13.95 2.14
CA LEU A 40 6.93 14.96 1.52
C LEU A 40 7.21 15.09 0.02
N GLU A 41 8.48 15.12 -0.37
CA GLU A 41 8.89 15.15 -1.78
C GLU A 41 8.51 13.85 -2.50
N ALA A 42 8.67 12.70 -1.83
CA ALA A 42 8.22 11.40 -2.38
C ALA A 42 6.73 11.41 -2.70
N VAL A 43 5.90 11.94 -1.80
CA VAL A 43 4.46 12.12 -2.04
C VAL A 43 4.22 13.04 -3.24
N GLN A 44 4.90 14.18 -3.32
CA GLN A 44 4.74 15.11 -4.46
C GLN A 44 5.11 14.49 -5.80
N VAL A 45 6.19 13.70 -5.85
CA VAL A 45 6.61 13.00 -7.08
C VAL A 45 5.59 11.95 -7.45
N LEU A 46 5.17 11.11 -6.50
CA LEU A 46 4.18 10.07 -6.77
C LEU A 46 2.82 10.66 -7.19
N SER A 47 2.41 11.78 -6.60
CA SER A 47 1.21 12.51 -7.00
C SER A 47 1.23 12.93 -8.46
N LYS A 48 2.37 13.40 -8.96
CA LYS A 48 2.54 13.75 -10.38
C LYS A 48 2.46 12.51 -11.27
N GLU A 49 3.14 11.43 -10.90
CA GLU A 49 3.10 10.16 -11.65
C GLU A 49 1.68 9.59 -11.74
N LEU A 50 0.89 9.69 -10.66
CA LEU A 50 -0.47 9.17 -10.61
C LEU A 50 -1.52 10.13 -11.18
N GLY A 51 -1.15 11.39 -11.49
CA GLY A 51 -2.10 12.44 -11.85
C GLY A 51 -3.11 12.74 -10.74
N ARG A 52 -2.65 12.77 -9.48
CA ARG A 52 -3.50 12.94 -8.28
C ARG A 52 -3.04 14.11 -7.44
N ASP A 53 -3.96 14.63 -6.64
CA ASP A 53 -3.66 15.66 -5.66
C ASP A 53 -2.73 15.13 -4.54
N PRO A 54 -1.71 15.89 -4.08
CA PRO A 54 -0.83 15.48 -2.98
C PRO A 54 -1.51 15.21 -1.65
N ILE A 55 -2.59 15.93 -1.32
CA ILE A 55 -3.38 15.68 -0.11
C ILE A 55 -4.08 14.32 -0.24
N GLN A 56 -4.61 14.02 -1.42
CA GLN A 56 -5.22 12.72 -1.69
C GLN A 56 -4.20 11.57 -1.57
N VAL A 57 -3.01 11.72 -2.16
CA VAL A 57 -1.96 10.69 -2.06
C VAL A 57 -1.48 10.52 -0.62
N SER A 58 -1.31 11.62 0.12
CA SER A 58 -0.96 11.59 1.54
C SER A 58 -2.02 10.85 2.36
N SER A 59 -3.31 10.97 2.03
CA SER A 59 -4.39 10.28 2.74
C SER A 59 -4.30 8.75 2.64
N TYR A 60 -3.63 8.19 1.63
CA TYR A 60 -3.43 6.74 1.52
C TYR A 60 -2.48 6.19 2.58
N LYS A 61 -1.73 7.04 3.30
CA LYS A 61 -0.95 6.65 4.48
C LYS A 61 -1.81 6.24 5.67
N THR A 62 -3.12 6.50 5.64
CA THR A 62 -4.03 6.06 6.71
C THR A 62 -4.89 4.86 6.28
N THR A 63 -5.28 4.80 5.01
CA THR A 63 -6.27 3.82 4.49
C THR A 63 -5.69 2.78 3.53
N GLY A 64 -4.47 2.99 3.03
CA GLY A 64 -3.89 2.23 1.93
C GLY A 64 -4.33 2.76 0.56
N LEU A 65 -3.78 2.15 -0.49
CA LEU A 65 -4.06 2.55 -1.88
C LEU A 65 -5.40 1.96 -2.37
N PRO A 66 -6.15 2.73 -3.19
CA PRO A 66 -7.20 2.18 -4.05
C PRO A 66 -6.64 1.10 -4.99
N ASP A 67 -7.45 0.07 -5.28
CA ASP A 67 -6.97 -1.11 -6.01
C ASP A 67 -6.40 -0.78 -7.40
N HIS A 68 -7.02 0.16 -8.11
CA HIS A 68 -6.59 0.59 -9.44
C HIS A 68 -5.28 1.38 -9.44
N LEU A 69 -4.79 1.84 -8.27
CA LEU A 69 -3.51 2.55 -8.15
C LEU A 69 -2.34 1.64 -7.75
N ILE A 70 -2.60 0.39 -7.36
CA ILE A 70 -1.54 -0.53 -6.92
C ILE A 70 -0.53 -0.78 -8.03
N GLU A 71 -1.00 -1.18 -9.22
CA GLU A 71 -0.11 -1.48 -10.34
C GLU A 71 0.69 -0.26 -10.81
N PRO A 72 0.08 0.95 -10.97
CA PRO A 72 0.84 2.18 -11.19
C PRO A 72 1.93 2.43 -10.15
N VAL A 73 1.65 2.24 -8.86
CA VAL A 73 2.64 2.43 -7.79
C VAL A 73 3.76 1.38 -7.85
N LEU A 74 3.43 0.12 -8.12
CA LEU A 74 4.45 -0.92 -8.30
C LEU A 74 5.35 -0.65 -9.52
N ASN A 75 4.76 -0.17 -10.62
CA ASN A 75 5.50 0.23 -11.81
C ASN A 75 6.39 1.44 -11.53
N PHE A 76 5.91 2.43 -10.79
CA PHE A 76 6.70 3.57 -10.32
C PHE A 76 7.91 3.09 -9.51
N LEU A 77 7.72 2.26 -8.48
CA LEU A 77 8.82 1.72 -7.67
C LEU A 77 9.82 0.92 -8.52
N LYS A 78 9.33 0.11 -9.45
CA LYS A 78 10.17 -0.66 -10.38
C LYS A 78 11.02 0.24 -11.29
N LYS A 79 10.49 1.36 -11.78
CA LYS A 79 11.25 2.34 -12.58
C LYS A 79 12.42 2.95 -11.81
N HIS A 80 12.38 2.91 -10.48
CA HIS A 80 13.42 3.41 -9.57
C HIS A 80 14.27 2.28 -8.94
N ASP A 81 14.23 1.08 -9.52
CA ASP A 81 14.95 -0.11 -9.04
C ASP A 81 14.60 -0.51 -7.59
N ILE A 82 13.35 -0.29 -7.20
CA ILE A 82 12.82 -0.69 -5.89
C ILE A 82 11.98 -1.94 -6.06
N ALA A 83 12.47 -3.07 -5.54
CA ALA A 83 11.71 -4.30 -5.48
C ALA A 83 10.64 -4.23 -4.39
N PHE A 84 9.37 -4.37 -4.75
CA PHE A 84 8.26 -4.29 -3.81
C PHE A 84 7.17 -5.33 -4.13
N GLY A 85 6.67 -6.01 -3.10
CA GLY A 85 5.67 -7.06 -3.26
C GLY A 85 4.25 -6.49 -3.35
N CYS A 86 3.47 -6.93 -4.35
CA CYS A 86 2.07 -6.51 -4.50
C CYS A 86 1.23 -6.74 -3.23
N HIS A 87 1.49 -7.83 -2.50
CA HIS A 87 0.77 -8.16 -1.27
C HIS A 87 1.02 -7.17 -0.12
N GLN A 88 2.11 -6.39 -0.17
CA GLN A 88 2.37 -5.32 0.81
C GLN A 88 1.41 -4.14 0.58
N LEU A 89 1.06 -3.83 -0.68
CA LEU A 89 0.07 -2.79 -1.02
C LEU A 89 -1.38 -3.32 -1.05
N ARG A 90 -1.55 -4.62 -1.32
CA ARG A 90 -2.83 -5.32 -1.39
C ARG A 90 -2.80 -6.59 -0.54
N PRO A 91 -2.96 -6.45 0.78
CA PRO A 91 -2.98 -7.58 1.69
C PRO A 91 -4.00 -8.64 1.25
N ASN A 92 -3.63 -9.91 1.39
CA ASN A 92 -4.53 -11.02 1.06
C ASN A 92 -5.29 -11.52 2.30
N SER A 93 -6.26 -12.40 2.06
CA SER A 93 -7.13 -12.92 3.12
C SER A 93 -6.38 -13.64 4.24
N SER A 94 -5.26 -14.30 3.97
CA SER A 94 -4.47 -14.98 5.01
C SER A 94 -3.72 -13.97 5.89
N MET A 95 -3.16 -12.90 5.31
CA MET A 95 -2.50 -11.84 6.07
C MET A 95 -3.49 -11.13 7.00
N VAL A 96 -4.68 -10.79 6.51
CA VAL A 96 -5.70 -10.12 7.31
C VAL A 96 -6.20 -11.03 8.44
N LYS A 97 -6.44 -12.32 8.17
CA LYS A 97 -6.85 -13.28 9.21
C LYS A 97 -5.81 -13.41 10.31
N GLN A 98 -4.54 -13.59 9.95
CA GLN A 98 -3.49 -13.77 10.94
C GLN A 98 -3.35 -12.52 11.81
N ALA A 99 -3.24 -11.34 11.19
CA ALA A 99 -3.12 -10.08 11.91
C ALA A 99 -4.35 -9.74 12.77
N PHE A 100 -5.54 -10.20 12.38
CA PHE A 100 -6.75 -10.08 13.20
C PHE A 100 -6.66 -10.96 14.45
N LEU A 101 -6.25 -12.23 14.30
CA LEU A 101 -6.09 -13.15 15.42
C LEU A 101 -5.03 -12.64 16.40
N ASP A 102 -3.90 -12.15 15.90
CA ASP A 102 -2.78 -11.65 16.71
C ASP A 102 -3.16 -10.42 17.57
N ARG A 103 -4.24 -9.70 17.24
CA ARG A 103 -4.76 -8.57 18.04
C ARG A 103 -5.73 -8.97 19.13
N THR A 104 -6.32 -10.15 19.01
CA THR A 104 -7.34 -10.66 19.93
C THR A 104 -6.78 -11.53 21.04
N HIS A 105 -5.46 -11.76 21.03
CA HIS A 105 -4.67 -12.41 22.08
C HIS A 105 -3.76 -11.39 22.76
#